data_AF-A0A539DQC0-F1
#
_entry.id   AF-A0A539DQC0-F1
#
_cell.length_a   1.000
_cell.length_b   1.000
_cell.length_c   1.000
_cell.angle_alpha   90.00
_cell.angle_beta   90.00
_cell.angle_gamma   90.00
#
_symmetry.space_group_name_H-M   'P 1'
#
loop_
_entity.id
_entity.type
_entity.pdbx_description
1 polymer ?
#
loop_
_entity_poly.entity_id
_entity_poly.type
_entity_poly.pdbx_seq_one_letter_code
_entity_poly.pdbx_strand_id
1 'polypeptide(L)'
;MAEAAGFRSIGDGITGHEHFIQWDWINDDVILDPDHPESLVFAPQPDGSKKLVSAMYMLPSTVELADVPDIGGALMQWHIHDNLCFSSGPGARVAGLTDAAGGCAPPLVKFDPAPMIHVWITPHKCGPFAALEGVGAGQIDDGEERLCDHAHGSP
;
A
#
# COMPACT_ATOMS: atom_id res chain seq x y z
N MET A 1 -0.86 14.69 -14.24
CA MET A 1 -1.30 13.30 -14.00
C MET A 1 -0.18 12.58 -13.28
N ALA A 2 -0.47 11.62 -12.41
CA ALA A 2 0.53 10.94 -11.57
C ALA A 2 1.69 10.37 -12.42
N GLU A 3 1.37 9.87 -13.61
CA GLU A 3 2.35 9.30 -14.53
C GLU A 3 3.39 10.30 -15.04
N ALA A 4 3.02 11.58 -15.16
CA ALA A 4 3.95 12.64 -15.55
C ALA A 4 4.95 12.98 -14.44
N ALA A 5 4.60 12.69 -13.18
CA ALA A 5 5.51 12.76 -12.04
C ALA A 5 6.33 11.47 -11.83
N GLY A 6 6.14 10.46 -12.68
CA GLY A 6 6.90 9.20 -12.68
C GLY A 6 6.15 7.99 -12.11
N PHE A 7 5.04 8.20 -11.40
CA PHE A 7 4.26 7.12 -10.81
C PHE A 7 3.70 6.14 -11.86
N ARG A 8 3.60 4.85 -11.53
CA ARG A 8 3.10 3.79 -12.41
C ARG A 8 2.07 2.92 -11.71
N SER A 9 0.94 2.69 -12.38
CA SER A 9 -0.10 1.77 -11.89
C SER A 9 0.43 0.35 -11.77
N ILE A 10 0.15 -0.31 -10.64
CA ILE A 10 0.40 -1.74 -10.46
C ILE A 10 -0.76 -2.62 -10.93
N GLY A 11 -1.83 -2.03 -11.46
CA GLY A 11 -2.93 -2.75 -12.11
C GLY A 11 -3.94 -3.39 -11.17
N ASP A 12 -3.98 -2.99 -9.91
CA ASP A 12 -4.80 -3.57 -8.85
C ASP A 12 -6.16 -2.86 -8.64
N GLY A 13 -6.52 -1.92 -9.52
CA GLY A 13 -7.76 -1.14 -9.43
C GLY A 13 -9.07 -1.95 -9.35
N ILE A 14 -9.04 -3.23 -9.75
CA ILE A 14 -10.18 -4.15 -9.61
C ILE A 14 -10.55 -4.41 -8.14
N THR A 15 -9.64 -4.13 -7.20
CA THR A 15 -9.89 -4.22 -5.75
C THR A 15 -10.70 -3.05 -5.19
N GLY A 16 -11.06 -2.07 -6.04
CA GLY A 16 -11.75 -0.84 -5.63
C GLY A 16 -10.79 0.32 -5.37
N HIS A 17 -9.49 0.05 -5.27
CA HIS A 17 -8.42 1.04 -5.16
C HIS A 17 -7.27 0.64 -6.09
N GLU A 18 -6.66 1.62 -6.74
CA GLU A 18 -5.53 1.40 -7.63
C GLU A 18 -4.31 2.15 -7.12
N HIS A 19 -3.23 1.42 -6.88
CA HIS A 19 -1.96 2.00 -6.48
C HIS A 19 -1.14 2.40 -7.70
N PHE A 20 -0.59 3.60 -7.61
CA PHE A 20 0.40 4.14 -8.52
C PHE A 20 1.68 4.31 -7.72
N ILE A 21 2.65 3.43 -7.95
CA ILE A 21 3.93 3.40 -7.22
C ILE A 21 4.95 4.29 -7.91
N GLN A 22 5.75 5.00 -7.12
CA GLN A 22 6.97 5.64 -7.58
C GLN A 22 8.17 4.74 -7.29
N TRP A 23 8.53 3.92 -8.27
CA TRP A 23 9.54 2.86 -8.10
C TRP A 23 10.94 3.38 -7.76
N ASP A 24 11.27 4.62 -8.16
CA ASP A 24 12.56 5.24 -7.87
C ASP A 24 12.70 5.70 -6.41
N TRP A 25 11.61 5.76 -5.66
CA TRP A 25 11.57 6.20 -4.24
C TRP A 25 11.44 5.02 -3.27
N ILE A 26 11.23 3.81 -3.81
CA ILE A 26 11.20 2.60 -2.97
C ILE A 26 12.61 2.33 -2.42
N ASN A 27 12.70 1.99 -1.13
CA ASN A 27 13.94 1.67 -0.41
C ASN A 27 14.93 2.84 -0.27
N ASP A 28 14.45 4.08 -0.25
CA ASP A 28 15.25 5.25 0.11
C ASP A 28 15.27 5.51 1.64
N ASP A 29 15.78 6.66 2.08
CA ASP A 29 15.80 7.07 3.48
C ASP A 29 14.76 8.17 3.82
N VAL A 30 13.76 8.36 2.96
CA VAL A 30 12.69 9.35 3.15
C VAL A 30 11.50 8.65 3.81
N ILE A 31 11.14 9.09 5.01
CA ILE A 31 10.12 8.43 5.83
C ILE A 31 8.99 9.41 6.10
N LEU A 32 7.78 9.06 5.65
CA LEU A 32 6.54 9.80 5.90
C LEU A 32 6.61 11.29 5.49
N ASP A 33 7.29 11.60 4.38
CA ASP A 33 7.34 12.94 3.81
C ASP A 33 6.15 13.17 2.85
N PRO A 34 5.21 14.08 3.15
CA PRO A 34 4.04 14.32 2.30
C PRO A 34 4.37 14.83 0.89
N ASP A 35 5.57 15.37 0.66
CA ASP A 35 6.05 15.78 -0.67
C ASP A 35 6.73 14.62 -1.43
N HIS A 36 6.90 13.46 -0.79
CA HIS A 36 7.58 12.27 -1.33
C HIS A 36 6.85 10.95 -1.02
N PRO A 37 5.56 10.78 -1.34
CA PRO A 37 4.89 9.49 -1.10
C PRO A 37 5.38 8.43 -2.08
N GLU A 38 5.71 7.24 -1.59
CA GLU A 38 6.10 6.09 -2.44
C GLU A 38 4.95 5.62 -3.33
N SER A 39 3.70 5.96 -2.97
CA SER A 39 2.53 5.63 -3.79
C SER A 39 1.37 6.60 -3.63
N LEU A 40 0.65 6.80 -4.73
CA LEU A 40 -0.64 7.47 -4.77
C LEU A 40 -1.75 6.44 -5.02
N VAL A 41 -2.84 6.54 -4.26
CA VAL A 41 -3.95 5.57 -4.31
C VAL A 41 -5.21 6.24 -4.83
N PHE A 42 -5.75 5.67 -5.89
CA PHE A 42 -6.92 6.19 -6.59
C PHE A 42 -8.12 5.27 -6.46
N ALA A 43 -9.30 5.84 -6.23
CA ALA A 43 -10.58 5.15 -6.34
C ALA A 43 -11.12 5.28 -7.79
N PRO A 44 -11.36 4.17 -8.52
CA PRO A 44 -12.04 4.20 -9.80
C PRO A 44 -13.45 4.80 -9.68
N GLN A 45 -13.86 5.61 -10.66
CA GLN A 45 -15.16 6.28 -10.69
C GLN A 45 -16.08 5.65 -11.74
N PRO A 46 -17.42 5.73 -11.58
CA PRO A 46 -18.37 5.17 -12.55
C PRO A 46 -18.26 5.75 -13.96
N ASP A 47 -17.74 6.96 -14.10
CA ASP A 47 -17.51 7.64 -15.39
C ASP A 47 -16.17 7.25 -16.06
N GLY A 48 -15.43 6.31 -15.47
CA GLY A 48 -14.11 5.87 -15.93
C GLY A 48 -12.96 6.75 -15.49
N SER A 49 -13.22 7.85 -14.77
CA SER A 49 -12.17 8.65 -14.14
C SER A 49 -11.63 7.98 -12.87
N LYS A 50 -10.59 8.58 -12.29
CA LYS A 50 -9.95 8.13 -11.05
C LYS A 50 -9.85 9.29 -10.09
N LYS A 51 -10.25 9.09 -8.83
CA LYS A 51 -10.16 10.09 -7.77
C LYS A 51 -9.01 9.74 -6.83
N LEU A 52 -8.09 10.67 -6.59
CA LEU A 52 -7.06 10.48 -5.56
C LEU A 52 -7.74 10.49 -4.18
N VAL A 53 -7.51 9.43 -3.39
CA VAL A 53 -8.19 9.24 -2.09
C VAL A 53 -7.22 8.99 -0.94
N SER A 54 -6.01 8.51 -1.23
CA SER A 54 -5.00 8.21 -0.22
C SER A 54 -3.59 8.33 -0.82
N ALA A 55 -2.62 8.62 0.03
CA ALA A 55 -1.20 8.42 -0.23
C ALA A 55 -0.73 7.21 0.58
N MET A 56 0.22 6.45 0.06
CA MET A 56 0.81 5.32 0.76
C MET A 56 2.31 5.57 0.88
N TYR A 57 2.81 5.38 2.10
CA TYR A 57 4.22 5.51 2.43
C TYR A 57 4.80 4.15 2.76
N MET A 58 6.05 3.92 2.36
CA MET A 58 6.73 2.64 2.54
C MET A 58 8.08 2.86 3.21
N LEU A 59 8.40 2.04 4.20
CA LEU A 59 9.76 1.92 4.71
C LEU A 59 10.60 1.06 3.75
N PRO A 60 11.93 1.12 3.84
CA PRO A 60 12.79 0.17 3.13
C PRO A 60 12.43 -1.28 3.48
N SER A 61 12.49 -2.17 2.48
CA SER A 61 12.28 -3.61 2.65
C SER A 61 13.32 -4.29 3.54
N THR A 62 14.35 -3.55 3.98
CA THR A 62 15.30 -3.99 5.01
C THR A 62 14.79 -3.77 6.44
N VAL A 63 13.66 -3.09 6.60
CA VAL A 63 12.98 -2.89 7.89
C VAL A 63 11.93 -3.98 8.05
N GLU A 64 12.08 -4.81 9.07
CA GLU A 64 11.09 -5.82 9.41
C GLU A 64 9.84 -5.17 10.02
N LEU A 65 8.67 -5.78 9.85
CA LEU A 65 7.40 -5.24 10.37
C LEU A 65 7.42 -5.06 11.90
N ALA A 66 8.15 -5.92 12.64
CA ALA A 66 8.29 -5.83 14.09
C ALA A 66 9.19 -4.65 14.55
N ASP A 67 10.00 -4.08 13.65
CA ASP A 67 10.97 -3.03 13.94
C ASP A 67 10.51 -1.64 13.46
N VAL A 68 9.25 -1.51 13.02
CA VAL A 68 8.68 -0.26 12.54
C VAL A 68 8.60 0.80 13.64
N PRO A 69 8.76 2.09 13.30
CA PRO A 69 8.72 3.16 14.28
C PRO A 69 7.30 3.43 14.78
N ASP A 70 7.16 3.62 16.10
CA ASP A 70 5.92 4.06 16.75
C ASP A 70 5.79 5.60 16.70
N ILE A 71 5.27 6.11 15.58
CA ILE A 71 5.11 7.56 15.33
C ILE A 71 3.67 8.02 15.62
N GLY A 72 2.69 7.18 15.28
CA GLY A 72 1.26 7.50 15.37
C GLY A 72 0.53 6.83 16.53
N GLY A 73 1.21 6.04 17.36
CA GLY A 73 0.57 5.24 18.40
C GLY A 73 -0.55 4.37 17.83
N ALA A 74 -1.60 4.18 18.63
CA ALA A 74 -2.77 3.39 18.26
C ALA A 74 -3.59 3.92 17.06
N LEU A 75 -3.19 5.03 16.43
CA LEU A 75 -3.83 5.51 15.21
C LEU A 75 -3.21 4.91 13.95
N MET A 76 -1.92 4.58 13.98
CA MET A 76 -1.19 4.07 12.82
C MET A 76 -0.90 2.58 13.01
N GLN A 77 -1.24 1.78 12.01
CA GLN A 77 -0.89 0.36 11.96
C GLN A 77 -0.16 0.04 10.67
N TRP A 78 1.13 -0.24 10.81
CA TRP A 78 1.95 -0.69 9.69
C TRP A 78 1.44 -2.06 9.21
N HIS A 79 1.52 -2.29 7.91
CA HIS A 79 1.23 -3.59 7.32
C HIS A 79 2.21 -3.88 6.19
N ILE A 80 2.26 -5.13 5.76
CA ILE A 80 3.03 -5.57 4.60
C ILE A 80 2.13 -6.28 3.60
N HIS A 81 2.70 -6.56 2.43
CA HIS A 81 2.12 -7.45 1.43
C HIS A 81 3.12 -8.55 1.08
N ASP A 82 3.03 -9.68 1.78
CA ASP A 82 3.95 -10.82 1.60
C ASP A 82 3.42 -11.88 0.62
N ASN A 83 2.26 -11.63 0.01
CA ASN A 83 1.53 -12.58 -0.82
C ASN A 83 1.33 -12.11 -2.26
N LEU A 84 1.91 -10.97 -2.66
CA LEU A 84 1.75 -10.42 -4.00
C LEU A 84 2.81 -10.95 -4.97
N CYS A 85 2.36 -11.30 -6.18
CA CYS A 85 3.22 -11.70 -7.28
C CYS A 85 3.21 -10.65 -8.39
N PHE A 86 4.40 -10.22 -8.80
CA PHE A 86 4.61 -9.14 -9.73
C PHE A 86 5.14 -9.62 -11.08
N SER A 87 4.81 -8.89 -12.15
CA SER A 87 5.56 -8.98 -13.40
C SER A 87 7.01 -8.52 -13.19
N SER A 88 7.97 -9.12 -13.90
CA SER A 88 9.36 -8.67 -13.84
C SER A 88 9.60 -7.42 -14.69
N GLY A 89 10.58 -6.61 -14.29
CA GLY A 89 11.06 -5.43 -15.02
C GLY A 89 10.54 -4.09 -14.48
N PRO A 90 10.94 -2.96 -15.12
CA PRO A 90 10.56 -1.63 -14.69
C PRO A 90 9.04 -1.41 -14.73
N GLY A 91 8.49 -0.77 -13.70
CA GLY A 91 7.04 -0.56 -13.60
C GLY A 91 6.27 -1.85 -13.36
N ALA A 92 6.83 -2.74 -12.55
CA ALA A 92 6.25 -4.03 -12.19
C ALA A 92 4.78 -3.87 -11.75
N ARG A 93 3.93 -4.83 -12.14
CA ARG A 93 2.49 -4.82 -11.87
C ARG A 93 2.12 -6.07 -11.08
N VAL A 94 1.14 -5.95 -10.19
CA VAL A 94 0.54 -7.10 -9.52
C VAL A 94 -0.19 -7.93 -10.58
N ALA A 95 0.17 -9.20 -10.68
CA ALA A 95 -0.36 -10.12 -11.69
C ALA A 95 -0.79 -11.47 -11.09
N GLY A 96 -0.68 -11.63 -9.77
CA GLY A 96 -1.14 -12.82 -9.07
C GLY A 96 -0.89 -12.73 -7.57
N LEU A 97 -1.27 -13.80 -6.89
CA LEU A 97 -0.96 -14.04 -5.48
C LEU A 97 -0.05 -15.25 -5.37
N THR A 98 0.68 -15.36 -4.26
CA THR A 98 1.48 -16.53 -3.94
C THR A 98 0.61 -17.77 -3.77
N ASP A 99 1.17 -18.94 -4.07
CA ASP A 99 0.56 -20.22 -3.71
C ASP A 99 0.69 -20.53 -2.19
N ALA A 100 0.18 -21.69 -1.78
CA ALA A 100 0.23 -22.12 -0.37
C ALA A 100 1.65 -22.34 0.17
N ALA A 101 2.66 -22.46 -0.70
CA ALA A 101 4.07 -22.54 -0.33
C ALA A 101 4.78 -21.18 -0.37
N GLY A 102 4.05 -20.09 -0.64
CA GLY A 102 4.60 -18.73 -0.75
C GLY A 102 5.29 -18.43 -2.08
N GLY A 103 5.15 -19.30 -3.08
CA GLY A 103 5.77 -19.17 -4.39
C GLY A 103 4.90 -18.42 -5.41
N CYS A 104 5.54 -17.73 -6.35
CA CYS A 104 4.87 -17.12 -7.50
C CYS A 104 4.95 -18.03 -8.73
N ALA A 105 3.85 -18.14 -9.48
CA ALA A 105 3.84 -18.87 -10.74
C ALA A 105 4.76 -18.18 -11.77
N PRO A 106 5.73 -18.89 -12.39
CA PRO A 106 6.59 -18.29 -13.41
C PRO A 106 5.76 -17.71 -14.59
N PRO A 107 6.11 -16.53 -15.12
CA PRO A 107 7.33 -15.76 -14.88
C PRO A 107 7.22 -14.71 -13.76
N LEU A 108 6.18 -14.77 -12.93
CA LEU A 108 5.98 -13.80 -11.86
C LEU A 108 7.01 -13.98 -10.75
N VAL A 109 7.34 -12.87 -10.10
CA VAL A 109 8.32 -12.81 -9.02
C VAL A 109 7.68 -12.26 -7.75
N LYS A 110 8.17 -12.73 -6.62
CA LYS A 110 7.86 -12.16 -5.31
C LYS A 110 8.93 -11.12 -4.98
N PHE A 111 8.52 -9.95 -4.52
CA PHE A 111 9.45 -8.94 -3.98
C PHE A 111 9.53 -9.06 -2.46
N ASP A 112 10.62 -8.56 -1.90
CA ASP A 112 10.75 -8.44 -0.44
C ASP A 112 9.64 -7.50 0.06
N PRO A 113 8.85 -7.91 1.07
CA PRO A 113 7.81 -7.06 1.62
C PRO A 113 8.43 -5.84 2.29
N ALA A 114 7.75 -4.69 2.17
CA ALA A 114 8.14 -3.45 2.80
C ALA A 114 6.98 -2.97 3.71
N PRO A 115 7.24 -2.60 4.98
CA PRO A 115 6.21 -2.03 5.84
C PRO A 115 5.63 -0.74 5.25
N MET A 116 4.31 -0.60 5.28
CA MET A 116 3.62 0.52 4.66
C MET A 116 2.43 1.03 5.49
N ILE A 117 2.07 2.29 5.25
CA ILE A 117 0.92 2.99 5.83
C ILE A 117 0.17 3.71 4.73
N HIS A 118 -1.16 3.63 4.78
CA HIS A 118 -2.05 4.50 4.01
C HIS A 118 -2.42 5.73 4.82
N VAL A 119 -2.42 6.90 4.18
CA VAL A 119 -2.94 8.15 4.73
C VAL A 119 -4.06 8.64 3.82
N TRP A 120 -5.29 8.50 4.29
CA TRP A 120 -6.49 8.93 3.58
C TRP A 120 -6.59 10.46 3.56
N ILE A 121 -6.70 11.02 2.36
CA ILE A 121 -6.94 12.45 2.14
C ILE A 121 -8.43 12.76 1.89
N THR A 122 -9.26 11.72 1.86
CA THR A 122 -10.72 11.79 1.91
C THR A 122 -11.25 11.12 3.17
N PRO A 123 -12.44 11.50 3.68
CA PRO A 123 -13.02 10.85 4.85
C PRO A 123 -13.11 9.32 4.69
N HIS A 124 -12.70 8.59 5.73
CA HIS A 124 -12.73 7.13 5.78
C HIS A 124 -13.35 6.66 7.10
N LYS A 125 -14.22 5.64 7.06
CA LYS A 125 -15.03 5.19 8.22
C LYS A 125 -14.21 4.63 9.39
N CYS A 126 -13.00 4.16 9.10
CA CYS A 126 -12.06 3.58 10.07
C CYS A 126 -10.94 4.53 10.49
N GLY A 127 -11.03 5.81 10.08
CA GLY A 127 -10.03 6.83 10.39
C GLY A 127 -9.00 7.05 9.28
N PRO A 128 -8.17 8.10 9.41
CA PRO A 128 -7.29 8.60 8.35
C PRO A 128 -6.08 7.70 8.06
N PHE A 129 -5.75 6.76 8.95
CA PHE A 129 -4.59 5.86 8.83
C PHE A 129 -4.98 4.39 8.67
N ALA A 130 -6.27 4.12 8.46
CA ALA A 130 -6.73 2.76 8.24
C ALA A 130 -6.11 2.21 6.95
N ALA A 131 -5.58 0.99 7.01
CA ALA A 131 -5.18 0.30 5.80
C ALA A 131 -6.42 -0.07 4.95
N LEU A 132 -6.22 -0.47 3.68
CA LEU A 132 -7.33 -0.80 2.78
C LEU A 132 -8.15 -2.02 3.24
N GLU A 133 -9.24 -2.34 2.55
CA GLU A 133 -10.08 -3.50 2.88
C GLU A 133 -9.83 -4.69 1.95
N GLY A 134 -10.19 -5.89 2.40
CA GLY A 134 -10.10 -7.11 1.58
C GLY A 134 -8.67 -7.53 1.27
N VAL A 135 -8.38 -7.92 0.03
CA VAL A 135 -7.03 -8.39 -0.37
C VAL A 135 -5.98 -7.27 -0.29
N GLY A 136 -6.40 -6.01 -0.48
CA GLY A 136 -5.54 -4.85 -0.34
C GLY A 136 -5.20 -4.49 1.10
N ALA A 137 -5.78 -5.20 2.09
CA ALA A 137 -5.56 -4.94 3.49
C ALA A 137 -4.12 -5.20 3.96
N GLY A 138 -3.46 -6.17 3.34
CA GLY A 138 -2.15 -6.67 3.74
C GLY A 138 -2.16 -7.41 5.08
N GLN A 139 -0.97 -7.81 5.50
CA GLN A 139 -0.69 -8.52 6.73
C GLN A 139 -0.18 -7.55 7.80
N ILE A 140 -0.64 -7.71 9.04
CA ILE A 140 -0.20 -6.95 10.23
C ILE A 140 0.71 -7.84 11.09
N ASP A 141 1.36 -7.28 12.12
CA ASP A 141 2.26 -8.05 12.97
C ASP A 141 1.52 -9.15 13.74
N ASP A 142 2.24 -10.23 14.05
CA ASP A 142 1.66 -11.44 14.65
C ASP A 142 1.06 -11.13 16.03
N GLY A 143 -0.26 -11.34 16.16
CA GLY A 143 -0.99 -11.11 17.41
C GLY A 143 -1.64 -9.72 17.52
N GLU A 144 -1.49 -8.85 16.52
CA GLU A 144 -2.24 -7.60 16.47
C GLU A 144 -3.69 -7.79 15.97
N GLU A 145 -4.58 -6.90 16.42
CA GLU A 145 -5.91 -6.74 15.84
C GLU A 145 -5.89 -5.62 14.80
N ARG A 146 -6.62 -5.81 13.71
CA ARG A 146 -6.69 -4.80 12.65
C ARG A 146 -7.45 -3.57 13.13
N LEU A 147 -6.81 -2.41 13.04
CA LEU A 147 -7.36 -1.17 13.58
C LEU A 147 -8.46 -0.60 12.66
N CYS A 148 -9.61 -0.31 13.26
CA CYS A 148 -10.65 0.53 12.67
C CYS A 148 -11.15 1.48 13.76
N ASP A 149 -10.64 2.71 13.75
CA ASP A 149 -10.98 3.72 14.74
C ASP A 149 -12.20 4.52 14.28
N HIS A 150 -13.37 4.22 14.84
CA HIS A 150 -14.60 4.97 14.59
C HIS A 150 -14.65 6.33 15.31
N ALA A 151 -13.80 6.59 16.30
CA ALA A 151 -13.70 7.90 16.96
C ALA A 151 -13.03 8.95 16.07
N HIS A 152 -12.06 8.52 15.25
CA HIS A 152 -11.41 9.35 14.24
C HIS A 152 -11.88 9.05 12.80
N GLY A 153 -12.87 8.17 12.64
CA GLY A 153 -13.53 7.85 11.39
C GLY A 153 -14.61 8.86 10.99
N SER A 154 -15.04 8.79 9.74
CA SER A 154 -16.22 9.52 9.27
C SER A 154 -17.53 8.83 9.70
N PRO A 155 -18.62 9.59 9.96
CA PRO A 155 -19.96 9.03 10.21
C PRO A 155 -20.51 8.19 9.05
#